data_AF-A0AAW7YSN1-F1
#
_entry.id   AF-A0AAW7YSN1-F1
#
_cell.length_a   1.000
_cell.length_b   1.000
_cell.length_c   1.000
_cell.angle_alpha   90.00
_cell.angle_beta   90.00
_cell.angle_gamma   90.00
#
_symmetry.space_group_name_H-M   'P 1'
#
loop_
_entity.id
_entity.type
_entity.pdbx_description
1 polymer ?
#
loop_
_entity_poly.entity_id
_entity_poly.type
_entity_poly.pdbx_seq_one_letter_code
_entity_poly.pdbx_strand_id
1 'polypeptide(L)'
;QQRGYFLFAISLLLLANALLLVDVSSIWLLGAILAIFFIGFNYLEASLPALISNLAPPGNKGAALGVFSTSQFLGAFIGGSSAGALY
;
A
#
# COMPACT_ATOMS: atom_id res chain seq x y z
N GLN A 1 -1.12 20.02 6.03
CA GLN A 1 -0.56 18.89 6.80
C GLN A 1 -0.68 17.53 6.10
N GLN A 2 -1.89 16.99 5.89
CA GLN A 2 -2.14 15.58 5.49
C GLN A 2 -1.39 15.12 4.22
N ARG A 3 -1.32 15.97 3.18
CA ARG A 3 -0.64 15.63 1.91
C ARG A 3 0.85 15.32 2.07
N GLY A 4 1.54 15.98 3.01
CA GLY A 4 2.97 15.77 3.23
C GLY A 4 3.28 14.37 3.77
N TYR A 5 2.51 13.94 4.78
CA TYR A 5 2.64 12.59 5.34
C TYR A 5 2.25 11.50 4.34
N PHE A 6 1.21 11.76 3.53
CA PHE A 6 0.80 10.84 2.47
C PHE A 6 1.91 10.64 1.42
N LEU A 7 2.51 11.73 0.92
CA LEU A 7 3.63 11.65 -0.01
C LEU A 7 4.86 10.99 0.62
N PHE A 8 5.13 11.27 1.90
CA PHE A 8 6.22 10.64 2.63
C PHE A 8 6.05 9.11 2.73
N ALA A 9 4.83 8.63 3.02
CA ALA A 9 4.55 7.20 3.05
C ALA A 9 4.68 6.53 1.68
N ILE A 10 4.31 7.23 0.59
CA ILE A 10 4.57 6.76 -0.78
C ILE A 10 6.08 6.66 -1.03
N SER A 11 6.86 7.67 -0.64
CA SER A 11 8.32 7.65 -0.78
C SER A 11 8.95 6.49 0.00
N LEU A 12 8.47 6.18 1.21
CA LEU A 12 8.92 5.01 1.98
C LEU A 12 8.61 3.70 1.24
N LEU A 13 7.42 3.56 0.66
CA LEU A 13 7.07 2.38 -0.13
C LEU A 13 7.96 2.23 -1.37
N LEU A 14 8.20 3.30 -2.11
CA LEU A 14 9.06 3.29 -3.29
C LEU A 14 10.51 2.92 -2.90
N LEU A 15 11.02 3.51 -1.82
CA LEU A 15 12.35 3.21 -1.30
C LEU A 15 12.47 1.75 -0.86
N ALA A 16 11.48 1.23 -0.14
CA ALA A 16 11.50 -0.17 0.29
C ALA A 16 11.47 -1.15 -0.90
N ASN A 17 10.62 -0.89 -1.91
CA ASN A 17 10.59 -1.71 -3.12
C ASN A 17 11.90 -1.64 -3.90
N ALA A 18 12.50 -0.45 -4.03
CA ALA A 18 13.80 -0.29 -4.70
C ALA A 18 14.92 -1.05 -3.97
N LEU A 19 14.91 -1.05 -2.63
CA LEU A 19 15.88 -1.80 -1.82
C LEU A 19 15.68 -3.32 -1.96
N LEU A 20 14.44 -3.80 -2.12
CA LEU A 20 14.16 -5.22 -2.36
C LEU A 20 14.63 -5.72 -3.74
N LEU A 21 14.93 -4.83 -4.70
CA LEU A 21 15.51 -5.22 -5.99
C LEU A 21 17.02 -5.53 -5.89
N VAL A 22 17.67 -5.14 -4.80
CA VAL A 22 19.08 -5.45 -4.56
C VAL A 22 19.20 -6.85 -3.95
N ASP A 23 20.31 -7.54 -4.20
CA ASP A 23 20.59 -8.82 -3.55
C ASP A 23 20.78 -8.61 -2.04
N VAL A 24 19.78 -9.02 -1.25
CA VAL A 24 19.77 -8.91 0.21
C VAL A 24 20.11 -10.27 0.82
N SER A 25 21.35 -10.42 1.28
CA SER A 25 21.85 -11.66 1.89
C SER A 25 21.63 -11.77 3.40
N SER A 26 21.35 -10.65 4.08
CA SER A 26 21.18 -10.60 5.54
C SER A 26 19.72 -10.53 5.94
N ILE A 27 19.28 -11.48 6.78
CA ILE A 27 17.90 -11.51 7.32
C ILE A 27 17.56 -10.27 8.14
N TRP A 28 18.53 -9.68 8.83
CA TRP A 28 18.35 -8.43 9.58
C TRP A 28 18.10 -7.25 8.65
N LEU A 29 18.81 -7.20 7.52
CA LEU A 29 18.61 -6.16 6.52
C LEU A 29 17.26 -6.33 5.81
N LEU A 30 16.87 -7.56 5.46
CA LEU A 30 15.56 -7.86 4.92
C LEU A 30 14.44 -7.45 5.90
N GLY A 31 14.59 -7.79 7.18
CA GLY A 31 13.64 -7.40 8.23
C GLY A 31 13.51 -5.88 8.35
N ALA A 32 14.62 -5.14 8.26
CA ALA A 32 14.59 -3.67 8.28
C ALA A 32 13.88 -3.09 7.05
N ILE A 33 14.14 -3.62 5.85
CA ILE A 33 13.48 -3.16 4.61
C ILE A 33 11.97 -3.45 4.68
N LEU A 34 11.58 -4.65 5.14
CA LEU A 34 10.17 -4.99 5.34
C LEU A 34 9.52 -4.09 6.40
N ALA A 35 10.21 -3.77 7.49
CA ALA A 35 9.68 -2.83 8.48
C ALA A 35 9.39 -1.45 7.86
N ILE A 36 10.29 -0.93 7.02
CA ILE A 36 10.08 0.32 6.28
C ILE A 36 8.85 0.21 5.36
N PHE A 37 8.74 -0.91 4.62
CA PHE A 37 7.60 -1.19 3.76
C PHE A 37 6.28 -1.18 4.56
N PHE A 38 6.22 -1.96 5.65
CA PHE A 38 5.02 -2.08 6.47
C PHE A 38 4.63 -0.75 7.14
N ILE A 39 5.58 0.08 7.57
CA ILE A 39 5.27 1.40 8.13
C ILE A 39 4.55 2.28 7.09
N GLY A 40 5.11 2.37 5.88
CA GLY A 40 4.49 3.16 4.79
C GLY A 40 3.15 2.56 4.34
N PHE A 41 3.11 1.24 4.16
CA PHE A 41 1.93 0.50 3.73
C PHE A 41 0.76 0.68 4.72
N ASN A 42 0.96 0.38 6.01
CA ASN A 42 -0.10 0.49 7.01
C ASN A 42 -0.64 1.92 7.13
N TYR A 43 0.23 2.93 7.03
CA TYR A 43 -0.21 4.31 7.03
C TYR A 43 -1.12 4.63 5.83
N LEU A 44 -0.71 4.23 4.62
CA LEU A 44 -1.49 4.45 3.41
C LEU A 44 -2.79 3.64 3.41
N GLU A 45 -2.75 2.39 3.83
CA GLU A 45 -3.91 1.51 3.92
C GLU A 45 -4.96 2.04 4.91
N ALA A 46 -4.55 2.62 6.03
CA ALA A 46 -5.48 3.30 6.95
C ALA A 46 -5.99 4.64 6.38
N SER A 47 -5.15 5.38 5.65
CA SER A 47 -5.47 6.72 5.17
C SER A 47 -6.37 6.73 3.93
N LEU A 48 -6.25 5.73 3.04
CA LEU A 48 -7.00 5.65 1.78
C LEU A 48 -8.52 5.51 2.00
N PRO A 49 -9.03 4.55 2.81
CA PRO A 49 -10.46 4.44 3.11
C PRO A 49 -10.99 5.70 3.79
N ALA A 50 -10.21 6.29 4.70
CA ALA A 50 -10.59 7.52 5.38
C ALA A 50 -10.74 8.69 4.39
N LEU A 51 -9.81 8.83 3.44
CA LEU A 51 -9.89 9.85 2.39
C LEU A 51 -11.11 9.64 1.49
N ILE A 52 -11.36 8.39 1.06
CA ILE A 52 -12.49 8.04 0.19
C ILE A 52 -13.82 8.30 0.91
N SER A 53 -13.94 7.92 2.18
CA SER A 53 -15.13 8.17 3.01
C SER A 53 -15.39 9.67 3.24
N ASN A 54 -14.33 10.48 3.34
CA ASN A 54 -14.44 11.94 3.49
C ASN A 54 -14.82 12.64 2.19
N LEU A 55 -14.39 12.13 1.03
CA LEU A 55 -14.73 12.68 -0.29
C LEU A 55 -16.12 12.24 -0.77
N ALA A 56 -16.64 11.12 -0.25
CA ALA A 56 -17.91 10.57 -0.68
C ALA A 56 -19.10 11.43 -0.20
N PRO A 57 -20.11 11.66 -1.07
CA PRO A 57 -21.30 12.41 -0.69
C PRO A 57 -22.09 11.70 0.43
N PRO A 58 -22.81 12.47 1.28
CA PRO A 58 -23.62 11.90 2.35
C PRO A 58 -24.66 10.93 1.77
N GLY A 59 -24.62 9.67 2.22
CA GLY A 59 -25.44 8.57 1.72
C GLY A 59 -24.68 7.52 0.90
N ASN A 60 -23.58 7.88 0.23
CA ASN A 60 -22.86 6.96 -0.67
C ASN A 60 -21.54 6.43 -0.09
N LYS A 61 -21.26 6.68 1.20
CA LYS A 61 -20.02 6.24 1.86
C LYS A 61 -19.81 4.73 1.78
N GLY A 62 -20.86 3.95 2.00
CA GLY A 62 -20.80 2.48 1.91
C GLY A 62 -20.47 1.99 0.50
N ALA A 63 -21.09 2.59 -0.53
CA ALA A 63 -20.80 2.25 -1.92
C ALA A 63 -19.35 2.64 -2.32
N ALA A 64 -18.88 3.81 -1.88
CA ALA A 64 -17.51 4.25 -2.15
C ALA A 64 -16.45 3.33 -1.50
N LEU A 65 -16.70 2.92 -0.25
CA LEU A 65 -15.84 1.93 0.43
C LEU A 65 -15.94 0.55 -0.21
N GLY A 66 -17.11 0.15 -0.70
CA GLY A 66 -17.28 -1.09 -1.47
C GLY A 66 -16.42 -1.12 -2.74
N VAL A 67 -16.43 -0.04 -3.53
CA VAL A 67 -15.58 0.10 -4.72
C VAL A 67 -14.08 0.05 -4.37
N PHE A 68 -13.68 0.67 -3.25
CA PHE A 68 -12.31 0.58 -2.75
C PHE A 68 -11.92 -0.88 -2.44
N SER A 69 -12.73 -1.62 -1.67
CA SER A 69 -12.46 -3.03 -1.36
C SER A 69 -12.40 -3.89 -2.62
N THR A 70 -13.31 -3.71 -3.58
CA THR A 70 -13.26 -4.45 -4.86
C THR A 70 -11.97 -4.16 -5.62
N SER A 71 -11.54 -2.91 -5.65
CA SER A 71 -10.27 -2.52 -6.29
C SER A 71 -9.06 -3.11 -5.56
N GLN A 72 -9.10 -3.19 -4.23
CA GLN A 72 -8.04 -3.80 -3.42
C GLN A 72 -7.92 -5.31 -3.71
N PHE A 73 -9.04 -6.03 -3.72
CA PHE A 73 -9.05 -7.45 -4.08
C PHE A 73 -8.61 -7.70 -5.51
N LEU A 74 -9.03 -6.85 -6.46
CA LEU A 74 -8.59 -6.94 -7.85
C LEU A 74 -7.07 -6.76 -7.96
N GLY A 75 -6.51 -5.76 -7.26
CA GLY A 75 -5.07 -5.53 -7.20
C GLY A 75 -4.32 -6.72 -6.60
N ALA A 76 -4.82 -7.27 -5.49
CA ALA A 76 -4.23 -8.46 -4.85
C ALA A 76 -4.27 -9.69 -5.77
N PHE A 77 -5.37 -9.88 -6.51
CA PHE A 77 -5.50 -10.96 -7.48
C PHE A 77 -4.50 -10.82 -8.63
N ILE A 78 -4.44 -9.65 -9.29
CA ILE A 78 -3.50 -9.41 -10.40
C ILE A 78 -2.06 -9.53 -9.92
N GLY A 79 -1.73 -8.95 -8.76
CA GLY A 79 -0.40 -9.04 -8.16
C GLY A 79 0.00 -10.49 -7.84
N GLY A 80 -0.90 -11.25 -7.20
CA GLY A 80 -0.67 -12.65 -6.88
C GLY A 80 -0.52 -13.55 -8.11
N SER A 81 -1.43 -13.41 -9.08
CA SER A 81 -1.37 -14.19 -10.33
C SER A 81 -0.14 -13.87 -11.17
N SER A 82 0.25 -12.60 -11.28
CA SER A 82 1.46 -12.20 -12.03
C SER A 82 2.74 -12.66 -11.34
N ALA A 83 2.85 -12.49 -10.02
CA ALA A 83 3.98 -13.00 -9.25
C ALA A 83 4.12 -14.52 -9.37
N GLY A 84 3.01 -15.26 -9.27
CA GLY A 84 3.00 -16.72 -9.43
C GLY A 84 3.25 -17.21 -10.86
N ALA A 85 3.04 -16.37 -11.88
CA ALA A 85 3.37 -16.71 -13.27
C ALA A 85 4.85 -16.42 -13.62
N LEU A 86 5.49 -15.48 -12.91
CA LEU A 86 6.88 -15.07 -13.13
C LEU A 86 7.90 -15.92 -12.36
N TYR A 87 7.47 -16.64 -11.32
CA TYR A 87 8.31 -17.41 -10.41
C TYR A 87 8.11 -18.91 -10.61
#